data_AF-A0A7Y5VS94-F1
#
_entry.id   AF-A0A7Y5VS94-F1
#
_cell.length_a   1.000
_cell.length_b   1.000
_cell.length_c   1.000
_cell.angle_alpha   90.00
_cell.angle_beta   90.00
_cell.angle_gamma   90.00
#
_symmetry.space_group_name_H-M   'P 1'
#
loop_
_entity.id
_entity.type
_entity.pdbx_description
1 polymer ?
#
loop_
_entity_poly.entity_id
_entity_poly.type
_entity_poly.pdbx_seq_one_letter_code
_entity_poly.pdbx_strand_id
1 'polypeptide(L)'
;MIAAAANERVSFWPFATAWEQLARSERTRWHGFEPFYRALIESAKRSGRYHDTEAEIVAEHNWLVLRKPYYKLWAGYAVMLSRTSLALPIEVFRVPHDAFAIFMPARLDLFRYEHAGRPLEIRSILISYAIPQRGPYPCLTVVVDDGEENHSRTTIWLTPGRTIEDCLAQTPFDGSTSHVMMATALRLAVAVSLLAISVHRCVEHDVIAALRDRYDRASSAEERKKLVDKSRQRGINGWCIGRGRCLSLVTRWSDAEHAESSRQLTYQHIRGGHFHTVLHGPGKSQRKVMFFEPTVVRPDLPPPPLERVRSA
;
A
#
# COMPACT_ATOMS: atom_id res chain seq x y z
N MET A 1 14.43 0.24 -26.88
CA MET A 1 13.14 0.93 -27.13
C MET A 1 12.06 0.18 -26.37
N ILE A 2 11.63 0.70 -25.22
CA ILE A 2 10.46 0.19 -24.51
C ILE A 2 9.28 0.70 -25.34
N ALA A 3 8.57 -0.21 -26.02
CA ALA A 3 7.37 0.14 -26.77
C ALA A 3 6.47 0.99 -25.86
N ALA A 4 5.98 2.12 -26.39
CA ALA A 4 4.99 2.93 -25.71
C ALA A 4 3.76 2.03 -25.51
N ALA A 5 3.71 1.36 -24.35
CA ALA A 5 2.59 0.54 -23.97
C ALA A 5 1.36 1.43 -24.10
N ALA A 6 0.40 0.97 -24.92
CA ALA A 6 -0.88 1.64 -25.08
C ALA A 6 -1.36 2.09 -23.70
N ASN A 7 -1.82 3.33 -23.62
CA ASN A 7 -2.18 4.04 -22.39
C ASN A 7 -3.47 3.41 -21.80
N GLU A 8 -3.42 2.13 -21.49
CA GLU A 8 -4.52 1.35 -20.97
C GLU A 8 -4.91 1.98 -19.65
N ARG A 9 -6.18 2.38 -19.56
CA ARG A 9 -6.71 2.98 -18.36
C ARG A 9 -6.77 1.92 -17.27
N VAL A 10 -5.72 1.83 -16.47
CA VAL A 10 -5.69 1.00 -15.27
C VAL A 10 -6.76 1.52 -14.30
N SER A 11 -7.79 0.72 -14.07
CA SER A 11 -8.75 0.94 -12.99
C SER A 11 -8.18 0.45 -11.66
N PHE A 12 -8.66 1.02 -10.57
CA PHE A 12 -8.25 0.69 -9.21
C PHE A 12 -9.49 0.46 -8.37
N TRP A 13 -9.44 -0.46 -7.43
CA TRP A 13 -10.53 -0.69 -6.48
C TRP A 13 -10.41 0.32 -5.32
N PRO A 14 -11.36 1.28 -5.20
CA PRO A 14 -11.38 2.16 -4.04
C PRO A 14 -11.88 1.40 -2.82
N PHE A 15 -11.37 1.76 -1.64
CA PHE A 15 -11.91 1.28 -0.37
C PHE A 15 -13.29 1.93 -0.14
N ALA A 16 -14.32 1.10 0.07
CA ALA A 16 -15.69 1.56 0.32
C ALA A 16 -16.03 1.42 1.79
N THR A 17 -16.24 2.55 2.49
CA THR A 17 -16.54 2.50 3.92
C THR A 17 -17.97 2.00 4.20
N ALA A 18 -18.24 1.52 5.42
CA ALA A 18 -19.60 1.15 5.84
C ALA A 18 -20.60 2.31 5.62
N TRP A 19 -20.18 3.56 5.86
CA TRP A 19 -20.99 4.74 5.56
C TRP A 19 -21.37 4.87 4.08
N GLU A 20 -20.45 4.56 3.16
CA GLU A 20 -20.70 4.68 1.71
C GLU A 20 -21.55 3.56 1.14
N GLN A 21 -21.48 2.39 1.77
CA GLN A 21 -22.29 1.22 1.44
C GLN A 21 -23.77 1.42 1.82
N LEU A 22 -24.07 2.30 2.78
CA LEU A 22 -25.45 2.65 3.12
C LEU A 22 -26.23 3.19 1.91
N ALA A 23 -27.49 2.77 1.80
CA ALA A 23 -28.42 3.33 0.83
C ALA A 23 -28.53 4.86 1.01
N ARG A 24 -28.75 5.58 -0.10
CA ARG A 24 -28.82 7.06 -0.05
C ARG A 24 -29.87 7.56 0.94
N SER A 25 -31.02 6.89 1.00
CA SER A 25 -32.12 7.18 1.94
C SER A 25 -31.73 6.99 3.41
N GLU A 26 -30.83 6.06 3.71
CA GLU A 26 -30.34 5.82 5.06
C GLU A 26 -29.28 6.85 5.45
N ARG A 27 -28.34 7.15 4.55
CA ARG A 27 -27.34 8.21 4.77
C ARG A 27 -27.97 9.55 5.11
N THR A 28 -29.09 9.91 4.45
CA THR A 28 -29.79 11.17 4.75
C THR A 28 -30.35 11.27 6.16
N ARG A 29 -30.54 10.14 6.88
CA ARG A 29 -31.04 10.12 8.27
C ARG A 29 -29.99 10.50 9.31
N TRP A 30 -28.71 10.32 8.98
CA TRP A 30 -27.62 10.48 9.95
C TRP A 30 -27.04 11.89 10.01
N HIS A 31 -27.43 12.79 9.11
CA HIS A 31 -26.88 14.16 9.01
C HIS A 31 -25.34 14.23 8.89
N GLY A 32 -24.71 13.19 8.34
CA GLY A 32 -23.26 13.09 8.18
C GLY A 32 -22.72 11.74 8.66
N PHE A 33 -21.43 11.50 8.45
CA PHE A 33 -20.81 10.24 8.87
C PHE A 33 -20.53 10.19 10.38
N GLU A 34 -20.28 11.32 11.05
CA GLU A 34 -19.92 11.33 12.48
C GLU A 34 -21.02 10.74 13.38
N PRO A 35 -22.32 11.13 13.26
CA PRO A 35 -23.37 10.52 14.08
C PRO A 35 -23.56 9.03 13.78
N PHE A 36 -23.34 8.63 12.53
CA PHE A 36 -23.39 7.22 12.11
C PHE A 36 -22.32 6.38 12.82
N TYR A 37 -21.04 6.75 12.73
CA TYR A 37 -19.96 6.00 13.38
C TYR A 37 -20.10 6.01 14.90
N ARG A 38 -20.56 7.12 15.50
CA ARG A 38 -20.85 7.18 16.95
C ARG A 38 -21.91 6.15 17.34
N ALA A 39 -23.01 6.05 16.60
CA ALA A 39 -24.05 5.07 16.87
C ALA A 39 -23.58 3.63 16.61
N LEU A 40 -22.73 3.41 15.61
CA LEU A 40 -22.15 2.11 15.31
C LEU A 40 -21.25 1.63 16.46
N ILE A 41 -20.42 2.51 17.03
CA ILE A 41 -19.60 2.27 18.23
C ILE A 41 -20.49 1.86 19.41
N GLU A 42 -21.53 2.63 19.70
CA GLU A 42 -22.43 2.37 20.83
C GLU A 42 -23.26 1.09 20.63
N SER A 43 -23.64 0.78 19.39
CA SER A 43 -24.28 -0.50 19.05
C SER A 43 -23.33 -1.68 19.28
N ALA A 44 -22.08 -1.58 18.81
CA ALA A 44 -21.07 -2.61 18.98
C ALA A 44 -20.80 -2.89 20.47
N LYS A 45 -20.65 -1.83 21.29
CA LYS A 45 -20.54 -1.93 22.76
C LYS A 45 -21.72 -2.65 23.40
N ARG A 46 -22.95 -2.25 23.08
CA ARG A 46 -24.16 -2.90 23.62
C ARG A 46 -24.28 -4.37 23.24
N SER A 47 -23.79 -4.74 22.05
CA SER A 47 -23.79 -6.13 21.59
C SER A 47 -22.60 -6.97 22.07
N GLY A 48 -21.66 -6.38 22.83
CA GLY A 48 -20.43 -7.06 23.25
C GLY A 48 -19.40 -7.31 22.13
N ARG A 49 -19.67 -6.88 20.90
CA ARG A 49 -18.81 -7.06 19.71
C ARG A 49 -17.82 -5.92 19.49
N TYR A 50 -17.69 -4.99 20.44
CA TYR A 50 -16.86 -3.81 20.26
C TYR A 50 -15.41 -4.17 19.93
N HIS A 51 -14.82 -5.13 20.65
CA HIS A 51 -13.46 -5.60 20.37
C HIS A 51 -13.33 -6.22 18.97
N ASP A 52 -14.41 -6.76 18.42
CA ASP A 52 -14.46 -7.40 17.10
C ASP A 52 -14.59 -6.42 15.93
N THR A 53 -14.97 -5.17 16.19
CA THR A 53 -15.23 -4.19 15.12
C THR A 53 -14.57 -2.83 15.34
N GLU A 54 -14.07 -2.53 16.54
CA GLU A 54 -13.51 -1.22 16.92
C GLU A 54 -12.45 -0.75 15.92
N ALA A 55 -11.48 -1.60 15.61
CA ALA A 55 -10.33 -1.24 14.80
C ALA A 55 -10.74 -0.77 13.38
N GLU A 56 -11.75 -1.42 12.80
CA GLU A 56 -12.30 -1.07 11.49
C GLU A 56 -13.13 0.22 11.55
N ILE A 57 -14.08 0.29 12.49
CA ILE A 57 -14.96 1.46 12.69
C ILE A 57 -14.13 2.72 12.93
N VAL A 58 -13.09 2.63 13.78
CA VAL A 58 -12.20 3.76 14.09
C VAL A 58 -11.32 4.10 12.89
N ALA A 59 -10.79 3.12 12.16
CA ALA A 59 -9.99 3.36 10.97
C ALA A 59 -10.80 4.11 9.89
N GLU A 60 -12.03 3.66 9.60
CA GLU A 60 -12.89 4.30 8.60
C GLU A 60 -13.26 5.72 9.01
N HIS A 61 -13.66 5.91 10.28
CA HIS A 61 -13.99 7.22 10.83
C HIS A 61 -12.81 8.19 10.67
N ASN A 62 -11.62 7.79 11.11
CA ASN A 62 -10.42 8.64 11.05
C ASN A 62 -10.05 8.97 9.60
N TRP A 63 -10.18 8.00 8.68
CA TRP A 63 -9.92 8.20 7.26
C TRP A 63 -10.88 9.22 6.64
N LEU A 64 -12.17 9.18 7.01
CA LEU A 64 -13.18 10.15 6.57
C LEU A 64 -12.89 11.56 7.09
N VAL A 65 -12.52 11.70 8.37
CA VAL A 65 -12.11 12.98 8.98
C VAL A 65 -10.91 13.59 8.24
N LEU A 66 -9.94 12.76 7.85
CA LEU A 66 -8.75 13.17 7.08
C LEU A 66 -9.04 13.46 5.60
N ARG A 67 -10.30 13.43 5.17
CA ARG A 67 -10.71 13.60 3.76
C ARG A 67 -10.08 12.56 2.84
N LYS A 68 -10.02 11.32 3.31
CA LYS A 68 -9.70 10.12 2.53
C LYS A 68 -8.36 10.16 1.78
N PRO A 69 -7.21 10.37 2.45
CA PRO A 69 -5.91 10.22 1.78
C PRO A 69 -5.74 8.80 1.23
N TYR A 70 -5.23 8.63 0.02
CA TYR A 70 -5.01 7.30 -0.58
C TYR A 70 -3.79 7.20 -1.49
N TYR A 71 -3.29 5.98 -1.70
CA TYR A 71 -2.19 5.65 -2.60
C TYR A 71 -2.63 4.59 -3.61
N LYS A 72 -2.67 4.95 -4.89
CA LYS A 72 -2.81 3.99 -5.99
C LYS A 72 -1.48 3.30 -6.22
N LEU A 73 -1.45 1.98 -6.05
CA LEU A 73 -0.22 1.21 -6.15
C LEU A 73 -0.20 0.41 -7.45
N TRP A 74 0.73 0.71 -8.36
CA TRP A 74 0.81 -0.01 -9.65
C TRP A 74 1.29 -1.45 -9.44
N ALA A 75 0.78 -2.38 -10.26
CA ALA A 75 1.02 -3.82 -10.14
C ALA A 75 2.48 -4.21 -9.92
N GLY A 76 3.39 -3.68 -10.74
CA GLY A 76 4.83 -3.97 -10.61
C GLY A 76 5.42 -3.56 -9.26
N TYR A 77 5.02 -2.38 -8.76
CA TYR A 77 5.44 -1.92 -7.43
C TYR A 77 4.75 -2.71 -6.32
N ALA A 78 3.49 -3.06 -6.47
CA ALA A 78 2.77 -3.88 -5.50
C ALA A 78 3.48 -5.23 -5.27
N VAL A 79 3.77 -5.97 -6.34
CA VAL A 79 4.47 -7.25 -6.26
C VAL A 79 5.85 -7.09 -5.64
N MET A 80 6.63 -6.11 -6.11
CA MET A 80 7.95 -5.85 -5.54
C MET A 80 7.87 -5.54 -4.04
N LEU A 81 7.06 -4.57 -3.63
CA LEU A 81 7.00 -4.11 -2.24
C LEU A 81 6.45 -5.18 -1.30
N SER A 82 5.58 -6.07 -1.79
CA SER A 82 5.11 -7.22 -1.01
C SER A 82 6.24 -8.19 -0.63
N ARG A 83 7.36 -8.17 -1.36
CA ARG A 83 8.52 -9.05 -1.18
C ARG A 83 9.76 -8.33 -0.63
N THR A 84 9.78 -7.00 -0.68
CA THR A 84 10.90 -6.21 -0.18
C THR A 84 11.10 -6.48 1.32
N SER A 85 12.35 -6.75 1.71
CA SER A 85 12.73 -6.87 3.12
C SER A 85 12.48 -5.57 3.86
N LEU A 86 11.82 -5.67 5.02
CA LEU A 86 11.55 -4.58 5.94
C LEU A 86 12.39 -4.71 7.21
N ALA A 87 13.60 -5.28 7.12
CA ALA A 87 14.55 -5.43 8.22
C ALA A 87 15.17 -4.07 8.64
N LEU A 88 14.30 -3.08 8.85
CA LEU A 88 14.59 -1.73 9.29
C LEU A 88 14.23 -1.61 10.77
N PRO A 89 15.01 -0.85 11.58
CA PRO A 89 14.64 -0.56 12.96
C PRO A 89 13.29 0.17 13.02
N ILE A 90 12.40 -0.16 13.97
CA ILE A 90 11.07 0.46 14.05
C ILE A 90 11.13 1.99 14.23
N GLU A 91 12.22 2.50 14.80
CA GLU A 91 12.40 3.92 15.15
C GLU A 91 12.43 4.83 13.91
N VAL A 92 12.69 4.28 12.73
CA VAL A 92 12.66 5.02 11.45
C VAL A 92 11.29 4.98 10.78
N PHE A 93 10.38 4.11 11.23
CA PHE A 93 9.05 3.96 10.65
C PHE A 93 8.15 5.13 11.03
N ARG A 94 7.56 5.78 10.03
CA ARG A 94 6.55 6.83 10.20
C ARG A 94 5.45 6.59 9.19
N VAL A 95 4.23 6.97 9.55
CA VAL A 95 3.09 6.99 8.62
C VAL A 95 2.91 8.39 8.04
N PRO A 96 2.48 8.52 6.77
CA PRO A 96 2.21 9.83 6.17
C PRO A 96 0.96 10.50 6.74
N HIS A 97 0.01 9.69 7.21
CA HIS A 97 -1.27 10.08 7.79
C HIS A 97 -1.68 9.06 8.84
N ASP A 98 -2.43 9.48 9.86
CA ASP A 98 -2.94 8.58 10.90
C ASP A 98 -3.98 7.58 10.37
N ALA A 99 -4.60 7.87 9.23
CA ALA A 99 -5.36 6.90 8.45
C ALA A 99 -5.28 7.20 6.95
N PHE A 100 -5.08 6.18 6.12
CA PHE A 100 -5.04 6.30 4.65
C PHE A 100 -5.37 4.95 4.00
N ALA A 101 -5.69 4.95 2.71
CA ALA A 101 -5.96 3.72 1.96
C ALA A 101 -4.91 3.43 0.89
N ILE A 102 -4.73 2.16 0.55
CA ILE A 102 -3.99 1.68 -0.62
C ILE A 102 -5.01 1.08 -1.58
N PHE A 103 -5.02 1.58 -2.82
CA PHE A 103 -5.88 1.06 -3.87
C PHE A 103 -5.06 0.18 -4.81
N MET A 104 -5.48 -1.07 -4.96
CA MET A 104 -4.85 -2.04 -5.85
C MET A 104 -5.43 -1.89 -7.26
N PRO A 105 -4.65 -2.18 -8.31
CA PRO A 105 -5.15 -2.14 -9.67
C PRO A 105 -6.15 -3.27 -9.84
N ALA A 106 -7.23 -3.04 -10.60
CA ALA A 106 -8.32 -4.00 -10.77
C ALA A 106 -7.90 -5.18 -11.66
N ARG A 107 -7.06 -6.05 -11.12
CA ARG A 107 -6.42 -7.20 -11.76
C ARG A 107 -6.55 -8.41 -10.85
N LEU A 108 -7.42 -9.33 -11.24
CA LEU A 108 -7.75 -10.55 -10.49
C LEU A 108 -6.54 -11.49 -10.30
N ASP A 109 -5.42 -11.26 -10.99
CA ASP A 109 -4.24 -12.12 -11.00
C ASP A 109 -3.07 -11.58 -10.17
N LEU A 110 -3.17 -10.39 -9.58
CA LEU A 110 -2.03 -9.76 -8.93
C LEU A 110 -1.65 -10.44 -7.60
N PHE A 111 -2.65 -10.70 -6.76
CA PHE A 111 -2.52 -11.38 -5.49
C PHE A 111 -3.71 -12.32 -5.31
N ARG A 112 -3.48 -13.61 -5.54
CA ARG A 112 -4.47 -14.66 -5.30
C ARG A 112 -4.09 -15.43 -4.06
N TYR A 113 -5.04 -15.54 -3.16
CA TYR A 113 -4.93 -16.39 -1.99
C TYR A 113 -6.11 -17.35 -1.96
N GLU A 114 -5.99 -18.37 -1.14
CA GLU A 114 -7.09 -19.28 -0.84
C GLU A 114 -7.22 -19.38 0.68
N HIS A 115 -8.45 -19.38 1.17
CA HIS A 115 -8.77 -19.67 2.56
C HIS A 115 -10.09 -20.41 2.65
N ALA A 116 -10.11 -21.53 3.38
CA ALA A 116 -11.30 -22.37 3.53
C ALA A 116 -11.96 -22.78 2.18
N GLY A 117 -11.14 -23.06 1.15
CA GLY A 117 -11.62 -23.42 -0.18
C GLY A 117 -12.15 -22.25 -1.02
N ARG A 118 -12.03 -21.01 -0.54
CA ARG A 118 -12.48 -19.80 -1.22
C ARG A 118 -11.30 -19.00 -1.77
N PRO A 119 -11.36 -18.51 -3.03
CA PRO A 119 -10.40 -17.53 -3.51
C PRO A 119 -10.57 -16.20 -2.78
N LEU A 120 -9.44 -15.60 -2.39
CA LEU A 120 -9.36 -14.26 -1.82
C LEU A 120 -8.42 -13.40 -2.68
N GLU A 121 -8.72 -12.11 -2.75
CA GLU A 121 -7.90 -11.11 -3.44
C GLU A 121 -7.70 -9.90 -2.51
N ILE A 122 -6.67 -9.10 -2.72
CA ILE A 122 -6.54 -7.80 -2.04
C ILE A 122 -7.01 -6.73 -3.02
N ARG A 123 -8.19 -6.16 -2.81
CA ARG A 123 -8.72 -5.07 -3.65
C ARG A 123 -8.25 -3.72 -3.14
N SER A 124 -8.40 -3.49 -1.85
CA SER A 124 -7.90 -2.30 -1.20
C SER A 124 -7.55 -2.57 0.26
N ILE A 125 -6.70 -1.71 0.82
CA ILE A 125 -6.27 -1.80 2.22
C ILE A 125 -6.53 -0.46 2.85
N LEU A 126 -7.30 -0.41 3.92
CA LEU A 126 -7.40 0.74 4.80
C LEU A 126 -6.42 0.56 5.96
N ILE A 127 -5.63 1.60 6.23
CA ILE A 127 -4.59 1.62 7.24
C ILE A 127 -4.96 2.66 8.27
N SER A 128 -4.82 2.32 9.55
CA SER A 128 -4.88 3.28 10.64
C SER A 128 -3.72 3.08 11.61
N TYR A 129 -3.06 4.18 11.95
CA TYR A 129 -2.04 4.26 12.97
C TYR A 129 -2.65 4.89 14.22
N ALA A 130 -2.41 4.27 15.37
CA ALA A 130 -2.89 4.77 16.65
C ALA A 130 -1.86 4.56 17.74
N ILE A 131 -1.90 5.44 18.74
CA ILE A 131 -1.26 5.21 20.04
C ILE A 131 -2.40 4.76 20.96
N PRO A 132 -2.54 3.44 21.20
CA PRO A 132 -3.67 2.94 21.96
C PRO A 132 -3.60 3.46 23.40
N GLN A 133 -4.77 3.80 23.96
CA GLN A 133 -4.86 4.20 25.38
C GLN A 133 -4.43 3.06 26.32
N ARG A 134 -4.64 1.81 25.89
CA ARG A 134 -4.28 0.59 26.58
C ARG A 134 -3.35 -0.22 25.69
N GLY A 135 -2.06 0.00 25.84
CA GLY A 135 -1.03 -0.72 25.10
C GLY A 135 0.32 -0.04 25.32
N PRO A 136 1.42 -0.81 25.41
CA PRO A 136 2.72 -0.22 25.66
C PRO A 136 3.29 0.52 24.44
N TYR A 137 2.79 0.23 23.24
CA TYR A 137 3.39 0.69 21.98
C TYR A 137 2.34 1.17 20.97
N PRO A 138 2.71 2.06 20.04
CA PRO A 138 1.86 2.38 18.89
C PRO A 138 1.55 1.14 18.06
N CYS A 139 0.40 1.15 17.38
CA CYS A 139 -0.02 0.06 16.52
C CYS A 139 -0.40 0.56 15.12
N LEU A 140 -0.26 -0.34 14.15
CA LEU A 140 -0.74 -0.15 12.79
C LEU A 140 -1.77 -1.24 12.52
N THR A 141 -3.01 -0.81 12.34
CA THR A 141 -4.13 -1.67 11.95
C THR A 141 -4.30 -1.61 10.44
N VAL A 142 -4.49 -2.76 9.82
CA VAL A 142 -4.92 -2.86 8.42
C VAL A 142 -6.26 -3.58 8.33
N VAL A 143 -7.11 -3.05 7.47
CA VAL A 143 -8.43 -3.56 7.13
C VAL A 143 -8.41 -3.82 5.62
N VAL A 144 -8.59 -5.06 5.21
CA VAL A 144 -8.47 -5.51 3.83
C VAL A 144 -9.88 -5.71 3.27
N ASP A 145 -10.16 -4.98 2.20
CA ASP A 145 -11.27 -5.28 1.30
C ASP A 145 -10.81 -6.34 0.31
N ASP A 146 -11.38 -7.53 0.46
CA ASP A 146 -11.16 -8.68 -0.42
C ASP A 146 -12.23 -8.85 -1.49
N GLY A 147 -13.20 -7.93 -1.50
CA GLY A 147 -14.32 -7.93 -2.41
C GLY A 147 -15.60 -8.53 -1.93
N GLU A 148 -15.64 -9.01 -0.69
CA GLU A 148 -16.84 -9.49 -0.03
C GLU A 148 -17.34 -8.56 1.08
N GLU A 149 -18.46 -8.93 1.72
CA GLU A 149 -19.12 -8.11 2.75
C GLU A 149 -18.31 -7.96 4.05
N ASN A 150 -17.30 -8.80 4.27
CA ASN A 150 -16.50 -8.79 5.48
C ASN A 150 -15.07 -8.34 5.20
N HIS A 151 -14.64 -7.24 5.82
CA HIS A 151 -13.24 -6.85 5.81
C HIS A 151 -12.41 -7.75 6.72
N SER A 152 -11.31 -8.29 6.21
CA SER A 152 -10.30 -8.99 7.04
C SER A 152 -9.44 -7.95 7.75
N ARG A 153 -9.03 -8.20 9.01
CA ARG A 153 -8.26 -7.21 9.77
C ARG A 153 -7.09 -7.82 10.54
N THR A 154 -6.06 -7.03 10.75
CA THR A 154 -4.95 -7.38 11.65
C THR A 154 -4.26 -6.13 12.18
N THR A 155 -3.59 -6.25 13.31
CA THR A 155 -2.91 -5.15 13.99
C THR A 155 -1.51 -5.57 14.38
N ILE A 156 -0.52 -4.76 13.98
CA ILE A 156 0.88 -4.94 14.36
C ILE A 156 1.25 -3.97 15.47
N TRP A 157 2.01 -4.45 16.44
CA TRP A 157 2.54 -3.64 17.53
C TRP A 157 3.96 -3.19 17.19
N LEU A 158 4.18 -1.88 17.12
CA LEU A 158 5.45 -1.29 16.71
C LEU A 158 6.39 -1.19 17.92
N THR A 159 7.01 -2.32 18.27
CA THR A 159 7.78 -2.49 19.52
C THR A 159 9.19 -1.88 19.39
N PRO A 160 9.58 -0.90 20.24
CA PRO A 160 10.92 -0.30 20.24
C PRO A 160 12.05 -1.33 20.36
N GLY A 161 13.18 -1.08 19.70
CA GLY A 161 14.33 -1.99 19.69
C GLY A 161 14.17 -3.24 18.81
N ARG A 162 13.05 -3.37 18.10
CA ARG A 162 12.81 -4.44 17.11
C ARG A 162 12.91 -3.90 15.69
N THR A 163 13.10 -4.81 14.73
CA THR A 163 12.88 -4.49 13.32
C THR A 163 11.40 -4.57 12.96
N ILE A 164 11.02 -3.98 11.82
CA ILE A 164 9.64 -4.10 11.33
C ILE A 164 9.31 -5.57 10.98
N GLU A 165 10.25 -6.32 10.40
CA GLU A 165 10.10 -7.77 10.16
C GLU A 165 9.84 -8.56 11.45
N ASP A 166 10.56 -8.25 12.55
CA ASP A 166 10.30 -8.90 13.84
C ASP A 166 8.88 -8.65 14.35
N CYS A 167 8.37 -7.43 14.15
CA CYS A 167 7.00 -7.05 14.53
C CYS A 167 5.96 -7.76 13.66
N LEU A 168 6.22 -7.85 12.35
CA LEU A 168 5.37 -8.58 11.40
C LEU A 168 5.31 -10.08 11.76
N ALA A 169 6.45 -10.70 12.07
CA ALA A 169 6.53 -12.11 12.43
C ALA A 169 5.80 -12.46 13.74
N GLN A 170 5.69 -11.50 14.66
CA GLN A 170 4.98 -11.66 15.95
C GLN A 170 3.51 -11.27 15.88
N THR A 171 3.02 -10.84 14.71
CA THR A 171 1.65 -10.38 14.57
C THR A 171 0.69 -11.55 14.79
N PRO A 172 -0.25 -11.45 15.74
CA PRO A 172 -1.19 -12.52 16.00
C PRO A 172 -2.11 -12.69 14.80
N PHE A 173 -2.44 -13.95 14.53
CA PHE A 173 -3.35 -14.33 13.49
C PHE A 173 -4.55 -15.05 14.10
N ASP A 174 -5.75 -14.54 13.81
CA ASP A 174 -7.00 -15.03 14.41
C ASP A 174 -7.61 -16.23 13.65
N GLY A 175 -7.01 -16.62 12.52
CA GLY A 175 -7.50 -17.74 11.70
C GLY A 175 -8.71 -17.41 10.82
N SER A 176 -9.22 -16.17 10.85
CA SER A 176 -10.44 -15.76 10.12
C SER A 176 -10.26 -15.59 8.61
N THR A 177 -9.01 -15.54 8.15
CA THR A 177 -8.65 -15.21 6.77
C THR A 177 -7.39 -15.95 6.33
N SER A 178 -6.70 -15.54 5.26
CA SER A 178 -5.39 -16.09 4.88
C SER A 178 -4.25 -15.38 5.60
N HIS A 179 -3.39 -16.12 6.30
CA HIS A 179 -2.21 -15.55 7.00
C HIS A 179 -1.26 -14.87 6.02
N VAL A 180 -1.07 -15.46 4.84
CA VAL A 180 -0.22 -14.92 3.77
C VAL A 180 -0.79 -13.63 3.20
N MET A 181 -2.12 -13.54 3.06
CA MET A 181 -2.80 -12.32 2.61
C MET A 181 -2.59 -11.17 3.60
N MET A 182 -2.81 -11.41 4.90
CA MET A 182 -2.66 -10.39 5.92
C MET A 182 -1.21 -9.94 6.09
N ALA A 183 -0.25 -10.88 6.06
CA ALA A 183 1.16 -10.56 6.07
C ALA A 183 1.54 -9.69 4.85
N THR A 184 0.99 -9.99 3.67
CA THR A 184 1.20 -9.18 2.46
C THR A 184 0.59 -7.78 2.61
N ALA A 185 -0.65 -7.67 3.09
CA ALA A 185 -1.30 -6.39 3.31
C ALA A 185 -0.51 -5.49 4.29
N LEU A 186 -0.01 -6.08 5.38
CA LEU A 186 0.85 -5.38 6.34
C LEU A 186 2.17 -4.91 5.75
N ARG A 187 2.86 -5.79 4.99
CA ARG A 187 4.09 -5.41 4.27
C ARG A 187 3.84 -4.23 3.33
N LEU A 188 2.75 -4.28 2.56
CA LEU A 188 2.36 -3.19 1.67
C LEU A 188 2.06 -1.90 2.44
N ALA A 189 1.33 -1.97 3.55
CA ALA A 189 1.03 -0.82 4.41
C ALA A 189 2.31 -0.13 4.91
N VAL A 190 3.27 -0.92 5.41
CA VAL A 190 4.56 -0.40 5.87
C VAL A 190 5.36 0.19 4.71
N ALA A 191 5.50 -0.56 3.61
CA ALA A 191 6.32 -0.15 2.47
C ALA A 191 5.79 1.14 1.82
N VAL A 192 4.46 1.26 1.65
CA VAL A 192 3.82 2.48 1.16
C VAL A 192 4.03 3.64 2.13
N SER A 193 3.94 3.41 3.44
CA SER A 193 4.22 4.46 4.44
C SER A 193 5.65 4.98 4.31
N LEU A 194 6.64 4.09 4.20
CA LEU A 194 8.05 4.45 4.02
C LEU A 194 8.29 5.22 2.72
N LEU A 195 7.61 4.86 1.63
CA LEU A 195 7.68 5.61 0.38
C LEU A 195 7.02 6.99 0.49
N ALA A 196 5.89 7.09 1.19
CA ALA A 196 5.10 8.29 1.26
C ALA A 196 5.73 9.41 2.11
N ILE A 197 6.50 9.06 3.14
CA ILE A 197 7.18 10.04 4.01
C ILE A 197 8.43 10.66 3.38
N SER A 198 8.92 10.06 2.30
CA SER A 198 10.18 10.43 1.66
C SER A 198 9.94 10.96 0.25
N VAL A 199 10.80 11.86 -0.22
CA VAL A 199 10.70 12.41 -1.58
C VAL A 199 11.28 11.39 -2.57
N HIS A 200 10.43 10.48 -3.04
CA HIS A 200 10.78 9.49 -4.06
C HIS A 200 10.16 9.83 -5.40
N ARG A 201 10.93 9.66 -6.48
CA ARG A 201 10.45 9.93 -7.85
C ARG A 201 9.35 8.96 -8.29
N CYS A 202 9.17 7.85 -7.56
CA CYS A 202 8.11 6.89 -7.85
C CYS A 202 6.76 7.25 -7.21
N VAL A 203 6.70 8.30 -6.39
CA VAL A 203 5.46 8.79 -5.75
C VAL A 203 5.09 10.14 -6.36
N GLU A 204 3.92 10.20 -6.99
CA GLU A 204 3.39 11.40 -7.64
C GLU A 204 1.98 11.71 -7.11
N HIS A 205 1.51 12.94 -7.24
CA HIS A 205 0.12 13.24 -6.85
C HIS A 205 -0.87 12.65 -7.86
N ASP A 206 -1.99 12.11 -7.37
CA ASP A 206 -3.12 11.82 -8.23
C ASP A 206 -3.90 13.11 -8.52
N VAL A 207 -4.41 13.21 -9.74
CA VAL A 207 -5.20 14.35 -10.20
C VAL A 207 -6.45 13.85 -10.91
N ILE A 208 -7.51 14.65 -10.89
CA ILE A 208 -8.75 14.33 -11.61
C ILE A 208 -8.44 14.05 -13.08
N ALA A 209 -9.18 13.11 -13.69
CA ALA A 209 -8.90 12.64 -15.05
C ALA A 209 -8.76 13.79 -16.07
N ALA A 210 -9.59 14.83 -15.95
CA ALA A 210 -9.57 16.00 -16.82
C ALA A 210 -8.28 16.85 -16.74
N LEU A 211 -7.46 16.70 -15.69
CA LEU A 211 -6.22 17.46 -15.50
C LEU A 211 -4.95 16.62 -15.73
N ARG A 212 -5.06 15.30 -15.95
CA ARG A 212 -3.91 14.37 -16.03
C ARG A 212 -2.93 14.74 -17.14
N ASP A 213 -3.41 14.88 -18.36
CA ASP A 213 -2.56 15.21 -19.51
C ASP A 213 -1.81 16.53 -19.34
N ARG A 214 -2.43 17.50 -18.66
CA ARG A 214 -1.81 18.80 -18.36
C ARG A 214 -0.80 18.66 -17.22
N TYR A 215 -1.11 17.88 -16.20
CA TYR A 215 -0.21 17.59 -15.09
C TYR A 215 1.07 16.87 -15.57
N ASP A 216 0.92 15.87 -16.43
CA ASP A 216 2.03 15.09 -16.98
C ASP A 216 2.94 15.96 -17.88
N ARG A 217 2.37 16.97 -18.57
CA ARG A 217 3.09 17.94 -19.41
C ARG A 217 3.63 19.16 -18.67
N ALA A 218 3.22 19.39 -17.42
CA ALA A 218 3.62 20.57 -16.66
C ALA A 218 5.12 20.51 -16.32
N SER A 219 5.87 21.54 -16.73
CA SER A 219 7.31 21.67 -16.52
C SER A 219 7.69 22.34 -15.20
N SER A 220 6.78 23.14 -14.62
CA SER A 220 7.02 23.87 -13.36
C SER A 220 6.36 23.18 -12.16
N ALA A 221 7.01 23.29 -10.99
CA ALA A 221 6.46 22.79 -9.73
C ALA A 221 5.19 23.55 -9.32
N GLU A 222 5.12 24.85 -9.61
CA GLU A 222 4.00 25.73 -9.32
C GLU A 222 2.75 25.35 -10.10
N GLU A 223 2.89 25.03 -11.39
CA GLU A 223 1.76 24.56 -12.20
C GLU A 223 1.26 23.21 -11.70
N ARG A 224 2.17 22.26 -11.42
CA ARG A 224 1.80 20.97 -10.84
C ARG A 224 1.03 21.14 -9.53
N LYS A 225 1.52 22.02 -8.64
CA LYS A 225 0.84 22.33 -7.37
C LYS A 225 -0.58 22.87 -7.59
N LYS A 226 -0.78 23.82 -8.51
CA LYS A 226 -2.12 24.36 -8.84
C LYS A 226 -3.09 23.28 -9.31
N LEU A 227 -2.63 22.33 -10.13
CA LEU A 227 -3.46 21.22 -10.63
C LEU A 227 -3.82 20.22 -9.52
N VAL A 228 -2.89 19.96 -8.60
CA VAL A 228 -3.12 19.14 -7.40
C VAL A 228 -4.13 19.80 -6.49
N ASP A 229 -3.97 21.09 -6.19
CA ASP A 229 -4.90 21.84 -5.31
C ASP A 229 -6.32 21.87 -5.90
N LYS A 230 -6.45 22.05 -7.23
CA LYS A 230 -7.74 21.95 -7.92
C LYS A 230 -8.36 20.55 -7.83
N SER A 231 -7.54 19.49 -7.84
CA SER A 231 -8.01 18.12 -7.67
C SER A 231 -8.47 17.85 -6.24
N ARG A 232 -7.72 18.35 -5.24
CA ARG A 232 -8.08 18.28 -3.81
C ARG A 232 -9.40 18.97 -3.49
N GLN A 233 -9.67 20.14 -4.09
CA GLN A 233 -10.96 20.83 -3.97
C GLN A 233 -12.14 19.99 -4.51
N ARG A 234 -11.88 19.01 -5.38
CA ARG A 234 -12.87 18.05 -5.90
C ARG A 234 -12.89 16.72 -5.15
N GLY A 235 -12.20 16.63 -4.00
CA GLY A 235 -12.13 15.43 -3.18
C GLY A 235 -11.09 14.40 -3.61
N ILE A 236 -10.24 14.70 -4.61
CA ILE A 236 -9.10 13.85 -4.95
C ILE A 236 -7.93 14.19 -4.03
N ASN A 237 -7.76 13.38 -2.99
CA ASN A 237 -6.69 13.49 -2.03
C ASN A 237 -5.81 12.24 -2.08
N GLY A 238 -5.04 12.06 -3.15
CA GLY A 238 -4.27 10.84 -3.30
C GLY A 238 -2.96 10.98 -4.05
N TRP A 239 -2.25 9.87 -4.10
CA TRP A 239 -0.96 9.71 -4.75
C TRP A 239 -0.94 8.46 -5.62
N CYS A 240 -0.01 8.43 -6.55
CA CYS A 240 0.26 7.33 -7.46
C CYS A 240 1.67 6.80 -7.19
N ILE A 241 1.81 5.51 -6.95
CA ILE A 241 3.09 4.84 -6.73
C ILE A 241 3.40 3.91 -7.91
N GLY A 242 4.45 4.24 -8.66
CA GLY A 242 4.89 3.42 -9.79
C GLY A 242 4.21 3.72 -11.13
N ARG A 243 3.46 4.83 -11.24
CA ARG A 243 2.81 5.22 -12.51
C ARG A 243 3.85 5.41 -13.62
N GLY A 244 3.55 4.88 -14.81
CA GLY A 244 4.45 4.95 -15.98
C GLY A 244 5.73 4.12 -15.86
N ARG A 245 5.94 3.42 -14.75
CA ARG A 245 7.12 2.58 -14.51
C ARG A 245 6.74 1.14 -14.76
N CYS A 246 7.06 0.66 -15.97
CA CYS A 246 6.88 -0.74 -16.30
C CYS A 246 8.00 -1.56 -15.66
N LEU A 247 7.75 -2.07 -14.46
CA LEU A 247 8.47 -3.26 -14.01
C LEU A 247 7.80 -4.42 -14.71
N SER A 248 8.50 -5.05 -15.65
CA SER A 248 8.04 -6.27 -16.26
C SER A 248 7.73 -7.26 -15.12
N LEU A 249 6.45 -7.61 -14.95
CA LEU A 249 6.00 -8.63 -13.99
C LEU A 249 6.65 -10.00 -14.25
N VAL A 250 7.34 -10.15 -15.39
CA VAL A 250 7.83 -11.40 -15.98
C VAL A 250 9.27 -11.75 -15.57
N THR A 251 10.03 -10.85 -14.94
CA THR A 251 11.40 -11.23 -14.55
C THR A 251 11.31 -12.18 -13.36
N ARG A 252 11.67 -13.47 -13.57
CA ARG A 252 11.99 -14.40 -12.48
C ARG A 252 12.83 -13.64 -11.46
N TRP A 253 12.30 -13.48 -10.27
CA TRP A 253 13.07 -12.97 -9.14
C TRP A 253 14.00 -14.11 -8.77
N SER A 254 15.26 -13.98 -9.17
CA SER A 254 16.29 -14.96 -8.89
C SER A 254 16.72 -14.78 -7.43
N ASP A 255 15.86 -15.16 -6.49
CA ASP A 255 16.19 -15.17 -5.07
C ASP A 255 17.24 -16.28 -4.76
N ALA A 256 17.56 -17.13 -5.73
CA ALA A 256 18.38 -18.34 -5.57
C ALA A 256 19.74 -18.34 -6.31
N GLU A 257 20.08 -17.37 -7.17
CA GLU A 257 21.36 -17.43 -7.93
C GLU A 257 22.58 -16.85 -7.17
N HIS A 258 22.45 -16.49 -5.90
CA HIS A 258 23.57 -15.92 -5.15
C HIS A 258 24.56 -16.95 -4.56
N ALA A 259 24.35 -18.26 -4.75
CA ALA A 259 25.15 -19.25 -4.02
C ALA A 259 26.28 -19.93 -4.82
N GLU A 260 26.20 -20.14 -6.14
CA GLU A 260 27.19 -21.02 -6.80
C GLU A 260 27.64 -20.58 -8.19
N SER A 261 28.95 -20.33 -8.28
CA SER A 261 29.77 -20.17 -9.49
C SER A 261 29.61 -18.86 -10.28
N SER A 262 30.74 -18.34 -10.73
CA SER A 262 30.94 -17.15 -11.57
C SER A 262 30.36 -17.30 -12.99
N ARG A 263 29.10 -17.73 -13.12
CA ARG A 263 28.43 -17.79 -14.41
C ARG A 263 28.30 -16.37 -14.97
N GLN A 264 28.85 -16.17 -16.17
CA GLN A 264 28.65 -14.94 -16.92
C GLN A 264 27.15 -14.77 -17.18
N LEU A 265 26.61 -13.60 -16.82
CA LEU A 265 25.24 -13.23 -17.13
C LEU A 265 25.06 -13.20 -18.67
N THR A 266 24.06 -13.91 -19.17
CA THR A 266 23.70 -13.95 -20.61
C THR A 266 22.58 -12.98 -20.97
N TYR A 267 21.81 -12.52 -19.98
CA TYR A 267 20.66 -11.62 -20.15
C TYR A 267 20.71 -10.47 -19.16
N GLN A 268 20.10 -9.34 -19.52
CA GLN A 268 19.79 -8.29 -18.55
C GLN A 268 18.73 -8.78 -17.56
N HIS A 269 18.70 -8.23 -16.36
CA HIS A 269 17.64 -8.50 -15.38
C HIS A 269 17.25 -7.24 -14.63
N ILE A 270 16.08 -7.24 -14.00
CA ILE A 270 15.64 -6.14 -13.14
C ILE A 270 16.05 -6.48 -11.71
N ARG A 271 16.89 -5.65 -11.09
CA ARG A 271 17.11 -5.70 -9.65
C ARG A 271 15.94 -4.99 -8.97
N GLY A 272 15.26 -5.70 -8.07
CA GLY A 272 14.14 -5.18 -7.30
C GLY A 272 14.52 -3.95 -6.47
N GLY A 273 13.55 -3.06 -6.29
CA GLY A 273 13.69 -1.93 -5.39
C GLY A 273 13.67 -2.38 -3.94
N HIS A 274 14.43 -1.70 -3.09
CA HIS A 274 14.62 -2.08 -1.70
C HIS A 274 14.89 -0.86 -0.81
N PHE A 275 14.61 -1.00 0.48
CA PHE A 275 14.89 0.03 1.48
C PHE A 275 16.25 -0.21 2.13
N HIS A 276 17.01 0.85 2.34
CA HIS A 276 18.18 0.84 3.21
C HIS A 276 18.08 1.91 4.28
N THR A 277 18.63 1.61 5.45
CA THR A 277 18.97 2.64 6.43
C THR A 277 20.30 3.25 6.04
N VAL A 278 20.35 4.57 5.88
CA VAL A 278 21.59 5.31 5.69
C VAL A 278 21.85 6.29 6.82
N LEU A 279 23.11 6.40 7.19
CA LEU A 279 23.56 7.38 8.15
C LEU A 279 23.74 8.74 7.47
N HIS A 280 23.29 9.82 8.13
CA HIS A 280 23.42 11.19 7.66
C HIS A 280 23.60 12.18 8.83
N GLY A 281 23.71 13.47 8.50
CA GLY A 281 23.93 14.55 9.47
C GLY A 281 25.38 14.65 9.95
N PRO A 282 25.70 15.64 10.80
CA PRO A 282 27.03 15.82 11.37
C PRO A 282 27.48 14.54 12.09
N GLY A 283 28.66 14.04 11.70
CA GLY A 283 29.24 12.82 12.28
C GLY A 283 28.46 11.53 11.99
N LYS A 284 27.55 11.50 11.00
CA LYS A 284 26.73 10.30 10.65
C LYS A 284 25.90 9.78 11.83
N SER A 285 25.46 10.69 12.71
CA SER A 285 24.71 10.37 13.93
C SER A 285 23.21 10.10 13.70
N GLN A 286 22.65 10.55 12.57
CA GLN A 286 21.23 10.40 12.25
C GLN A 286 21.01 9.27 11.25
N ARG A 287 19.85 8.61 11.33
CA ARG A 287 19.43 7.54 10.42
C ARG A 287 18.23 8.01 9.60
N LYS A 288 18.25 7.75 8.30
CA LYS A 288 17.08 7.88 7.43
C LYS A 288 16.91 6.63 6.58
N VAL A 289 15.68 6.36 6.18
CA VAL A 289 15.38 5.34 5.18
C VAL A 289 15.54 5.93 3.79
N MET A 290 16.19 5.21 2.89
CA MET A 290 16.17 5.51 1.46
C MET A 290 15.67 4.30 0.70
N PHE A 291 14.72 4.55 -0.20
CA PHE A 291 14.31 3.58 -1.19
C PHE A 291 15.21 3.68 -2.43
N PHE A 292 15.85 2.57 -2.77
CA PHE A 292 16.56 2.40 -4.02
C PHE A 292 15.57 1.86 -5.05
N GLU A 293 15.32 2.65 -6.09
CA GLU A 293 14.38 2.28 -7.14
C GLU A 293 14.88 1.07 -7.93
N PRO A 294 13.98 0.27 -8.50
CA PRO A 294 14.36 -0.83 -9.39
C PRO A 294 15.24 -0.35 -10.52
N THR A 295 16.24 -1.15 -10.88
CA THR A 295 17.17 -0.80 -11.95
C THR A 295 17.43 -1.99 -12.86
N VAL A 296 17.68 -1.69 -14.13
CA VAL A 296 18.11 -2.70 -15.11
C VAL A 296 19.60 -2.97 -14.91
N VAL A 297 19.93 -4.21 -14.60
CA VAL A 297 21.30 -4.69 -14.47
C VAL A 297 21.74 -5.29 -15.80
N ARG A 298 22.94 -4.90 -16.25
CA ARG A 298 23.53 -5.27 -17.54
C ARG A 298 22.66 -4.88 -18.74
N PRO A 299 22.31 -3.59 -18.91
CA PRO A 299 21.51 -3.12 -20.04
C PRO A 299 22.19 -3.34 -21.41
N ASP A 300 23.47 -3.72 -21.41
CA ASP A 300 24.24 -4.16 -22.59
C ASP A 300 23.83 -5.56 -23.10
N LEU A 301 23.20 -6.38 -22.25
CA LEU A 301 22.76 -7.73 -22.59
C LEU A 301 21.32 -7.74 -23.12
N PRO A 302 20.94 -8.74 -23.93
CA PRO A 302 19.56 -8.86 -24.40
C PRO A 302 18.58 -9.12 -23.24
N PRO A 303 17.30 -8.71 -23.36
CA PRO A 303 16.26 -9.12 -22.41
C PRO A 303 16.18 -10.65 -22.34
N PRO A 304 15.81 -11.20 -21.17
CA PRO A 304 15.55 -12.63 -21.08
C PRO A 304 14.45 -12.99 -22.08
N PRO A 305 14.53 -14.17 -22.73
CA PRO A 305 13.47 -14.61 -23.62
C PRO A 305 12.15 -14.56 -22.84
N LEU A 306 11.11 -14.01 -23.47
CA LEU A 306 9.75 -14.13 -22.95
C LEU A 306 9.42 -15.62 -22.98
N GLU A 307 9.72 -16.34 -21.90
CA GLU A 307 9.21 -17.70 -21.72
C GLU A 307 7.70 -17.57 -21.92
N ARG A 308 7.17 -18.30 -22.92
CA ARG A 308 5.72 -18.45 -23.08
C ARG A 308 5.24 -18.88 -21.70
N VAL A 309 4.50 -17.99 -21.03
CA VAL A 309 3.85 -18.25 -19.75
C VAL A 309 3.24 -19.63 -19.93
N ARG A 310 3.84 -20.65 -19.29
CA ARG A 310 3.33 -22.01 -19.39
C ARG A 310 1.90 -21.90 -18.92
N SER A 311 0.97 -22.19 -19.81
CA SER A 311 -0.45 -22.29 -19.53
C SER A 311 -0.57 -23.34 -18.43
N ALA A 312 -0.65 -22.88 -17.19
CA ALA A 312 -0.99 -23.70 -16.03
C ALA A 312 -2.51 -23.65 -15.87
#